data_AF-A0A956GLY9-F1
#
_entry.id   AF-A0A956GLY9-F1
#
_cell.length_a   1.000
_cell.length_b   1.000
_cell.length_c   1.000
_cell.angle_alpha   90.00
_cell.angle_beta   90.00
_cell.angle_gamma   90.00
#
_symmetry.space_group_name_H-M   'P 1'
#
loop_
_entity.id
_entity.type
_entity.pdbx_description
1 polymer ?
#
loop_
_entity_poly.entity_id
_entity_poly.type
_entity_poly.pdbx_seq_one_letter_code
_entity_poly.pdbx_strand_id
1 'polypeptide(L)'
;MLRVTLSNRLEELAASLAEALPADDPFARPTIVVSGRLVARWLQYDLARRRGVAAALDLPSLEAFLDRTLTGDADARAAGLVGLDRPRLAALVASALADDALIAEP
;
A
#
# COMPACT_ATOMS: atom_id res chain seq x y z
N MET A 1 -17.93 -1.56 -3.80
CA MET A 1 -18.29 -0.15 -4.08
C MET A 1 -17.19 0.72 -3.49
N LEU A 2 -16.64 1.67 -4.26
CA LEU A 2 -15.63 2.61 -3.76
C LEU A 2 -16.36 3.76 -3.03
N ARG A 3 -15.98 4.03 -1.78
CA ARG A 3 -16.49 5.16 -0.99
C ARG A 3 -15.37 6.18 -0.78
N VAL A 4 -15.67 7.45 -1.06
CA VAL A 4 -14.76 8.57 -0.81
C VAL A 4 -15.35 9.44 0.29
N THR A 5 -14.58 9.65 1.36
CA THR A 5 -14.93 10.56 2.47
C THR A 5 -13.96 11.74 2.45
N LEU A 6 -14.48 12.97 2.50
CA LEU A 6 -13.70 14.20 2.48
C LEU A 6 -13.91 14.94 3.81
N SER A 7 -12.82 15.45 4.40
CA SER A 7 -12.87 16.35 5.57
C SER A 7 -11.57 17.16 5.63
N ASN A 8 -11.62 18.31 6.29
CA ASN A 8 -10.46 19.14 6.62
C ASN A 8 -9.79 18.71 7.95
N ARG A 9 -10.33 17.71 8.64
CA ARG A 9 -9.86 17.22 9.93
C ARG A 9 -9.58 15.72 9.86
N LEU A 10 -8.36 15.34 10.20
CA LEU A 10 -7.95 13.94 10.17
C LEU A 10 -8.75 13.09 11.18
N GLU A 11 -9.18 13.67 12.30
CA GLU A 11 -9.97 13.02 13.34
C GLU A 11 -11.34 12.57 12.84
N GLU A 12 -11.94 13.31 11.92
CA GLU A 12 -13.24 13.00 11.31
C GLU A 12 -13.08 11.89 10.26
N LEU A 13 -11.99 11.92 9.48
CA LEU A 13 -11.65 10.82 8.57
C LEU A 13 -11.38 9.53 9.34
N ALA A 14 -10.64 9.60 10.44
CA ALA A 14 -10.38 8.46 11.32
C ALA A 14 -11.67 7.93 11.96
N ALA A 15 -12.60 8.80 12.33
CA ALA A 15 -13.93 8.40 12.80
C ALA A 15 -14.69 7.61 11.72
N SER A 16 -14.77 8.16 10.50
CA SER A 16 -15.43 7.48 9.38
C SER A 16 -14.76 6.15 9.03
N LEU A 17 -13.44 6.05 9.18
CA LEU A 17 -12.71 4.80 8.97
C LEU A 17 -13.03 3.77 10.07
N ALA A 18 -13.08 4.20 11.33
CA ALA A 18 -13.38 3.33 12.46
C ALA A 18 -14.76 2.65 12.32
N GLU A 19 -15.76 3.40 11.83
CA GLU A 19 -17.11 2.87 11.54
C GLU A 19 -17.13 1.91 10.34
N ALA A 20 -16.23 2.09 9.37
CA ALA A 20 -16.14 1.24 8.18
C ALA A 20 -15.35 -0.06 8.42
N LEU A 21 -14.55 -0.13 9.48
CA LEU A 21 -13.74 -1.31 9.79
C LEU A 21 -14.62 -2.44 10.35
N PRO A 22 -14.51 -3.66 9.81
CA PRO A 22 -15.30 -4.81 10.25
C PRO A 22 -15.08 -5.09 11.75
N ALA A 23 -16.12 -5.55 12.44
CA ALA A 23 -16.09 -5.82 13.89
C ALA A 23 -16.11 -7.31 14.24
N ASP A 24 -16.30 -8.19 13.26
CA ASP A 24 -16.80 -9.54 13.53
C ASP A 24 -15.70 -10.57 13.84
N ASP A 25 -14.46 -10.35 13.40
CA ASP A 25 -13.34 -11.28 13.60
C ASP A 25 -12.16 -10.60 14.32
N PRO A 26 -11.82 -11.04 15.56
CA PRO A 26 -10.69 -10.49 16.32
C PRO A 26 -9.32 -10.88 15.77
N PHE A 27 -9.22 -11.87 14.87
CA PHE A 27 -7.97 -12.28 14.22
C PHE A 27 -7.80 -11.70 12.81
N ALA A 28 -8.84 -11.03 12.29
CA ALA A 28 -8.74 -10.32 11.04
C ALA A 28 -7.60 -9.30 11.13
N ARG A 29 -6.91 -9.10 10.00
CA ARG A 29 -5.87 -8.09 9.84
C ARG A 29 -6.33 -7.04 8.85
N PRO A 30 -7.17 -6.07 9.27
CA PRO A 30 -7.63 -5.03 8.36
C PRO A 30 -6.44 -4.27 7.79
N THR A 31 -6.40 -4.15 6.47
CA THR A 31 -5.40 -3.33 5.78
C THR A 31 -5.88 -1.89 5.70
N ILE A 32 -5.06 -0.97 6.20
CA ILE A 32 -5.28 0.48 6.08
C ILE A 32 -4.03 1.09 5.47
N VAL A 33 -4.15 1.57 4.23
CA VAL A 33 -3.06 2.25 3.54
C VAL A 33 -2.83 3.63 4.17
N VAL A 34 -1.59 3.92 4.54
CA VAL A 34 -1.21 5.16 5.23
C VAL A 34 -0.08 5.88 4.49
N SER A 35 -0.05 7.20 4.61
CA SER A 35 0.97 8.04 3.95
C SER A 35 2.35 7.95 4.61
N GLY A 36 2.43 7.50 5.86
CA GLY A 36 3.70 7.34 6.56
C GLY A 36 3.56 6.86 7.99
N ARG A 37 4.69 6.60 8.64
CA ARG A 37 4.78 5.98 9.98
C ARG A 37 4.13 6.81 11.08
N LEU A 38 4.19 8.13 11.00
CA LEU A 38 3.57 9.02 11.99
C LEU A 38 2.05 8.90 11.96
N VAL A 39 1.45 8.94 10.77
CA VAL A 39 0.01 8.74 10.58
C VAL A 39 -0.40 7.34 11.00
N ALA A 40 0.38 6.32 10.63
CA ALA A 40 0.15 4.93 11.04
C ALA A 40 0.03 4.80 12.56
N ARG A 41 1.00 5.36 13.29
CA ARG A 41 1.04 5.28 14.75
C ARG A 41 -0.07 6.09 15.40
N TRP A 42 -0.31 7.32 14.92
CA TRP A 42 -1.41 8.15 15.41
C TRP A 42 -2.76 7.44 15.22
N LEU A 43 -2.98 6.84 14.05
CA LEU A 43 -4.22 6.14 13.73
C LEU A 43 -4.42 4.91 14.64
N GLN A 44 -3.35 4.14 14.90
CA GLN A 44 -3.43 3.01 15.80
C GLN A 44 -3.86 3.44 17.21
N TYR A 45 -3.32 4.55 17.73
CA TYR A 45 -3.74 5.08 19.03
C TYR A 45 -5.18 5.60 19.02
N ASP A 46 -5.60 6.34 17.98
CA ASP A 46 -6.97 6.85 17.91
C ASP A 46 -8.00 5.72 17.77
N LEU A 47 -7.70 4.68 16.97
CA LEU A 47 -8.54 3.49 16.87
C LEU A 47 -8.61 2.73 18.20
N ALA A 48 -7.48 2.55 18.90
CA ALA A 48 -7.46 1.91 20.22
C ALA A 48 -8.31 2.70 21.23
N ARG A 49 -8.22 4.03 21.21
CA ARG A 49 -9.02 4.90 22.09
C ARG A 49 -10.52 4.78 21.83
N ARG A 50 -10.94 4.57 20.58
CA ARG A 50 -12.35 4.46 20.18
C ARG A 50 -12.93 3.05 20.35
N ARG A 51 -12.15 2.02 20.03
CA ARG A 51 -12.59 0.61 20.00
C ARG A 51 -12.05 -0.24 21.15
N GLY A 52 -11.32 0.37 22.09
CA GLY A 52 -10.66 -0.29 23.22
C GLY A 52 -9.30 -0.90 22.86
N VAL A 53 -9.18 -1.54 21.69
CA VAL A 53 -7.94 -2.12 21.19
C VAL A 53 -7.78 -1.90 19.69
N ALA A 54 -6.55 -1.65 19.25
CA ALA A 54 -6.17 -1.63 17.84
C ALA A 54 -4.92 -2.50 17.64
N ALA A 55 -5.17 -3.79 17.44
CA ALA A 55 -4.15 -4.81 17.21
C ALA A 55 -4.28 -5.38 15.79
N ALA A 56 -3.22 -6.05 15.34
CA ALA A 56 -3.19 -6.81 14.10
C ALA A 56 -3.49 -6.02 12.80
N LEU A 57 -3.50 -4.68 12.86
CA LEU A 57 -3.66 -3.81 11.69
C LEU A 57 -2.46 -3.96 10.74
N ASP A 58 -2.75 -4.12 9.45
CA ASP A 58 -1.74 -4.03 8.39
C ASP A 58 -1.72 -2.60 7.85
N LEU A 59 -0.63 -1.87 8.08
CA LEU A 59 -0.50 -0.43 7.81
C LEU A 59 0.57 -0.13 6.74
N PRO A 60 0.40 -0.60 5.49
CA PRO A 60 1.37 -0.39 4.43
C PRO A 60 1.38 1.05 3.91
N SER A 61 2.49 1.46 3.28
CA SER A 61 2.47 2.59 2.37
C SER A 61 1.65 2.27 1.11
N LEU A 62 1.26 3.29 0.34
CA LEU A 62 0.58 3.08 -0.93
C LEU A 62 1.41 2.22 -1.89
N GLU A 63 2.70 2.49 -2.01
CA GLU A 63 3.62 1.73 -2.87
C GLU A 63 3.66 0.25 -2.48
N ALA A 64 3.86 -0.05 -1.19
CA ALA A 64 3.90 -1.43 -0.71
C ALA A 64 2.55 -2.14 -0.86
N PHE A 65 1.44 -1.42 -0.71
CA PHE A 65 0.11 -1.97 -0.95
C PHE A 65 -0.09 -2.32 -2.42
N LEU A 66 0.27 -1.42 -3.34
CA LEU A 66 0.14 -1.63 -4.77
C LEU A 66 1.02 -2.79 -5.25
N ASP A 67 2.28 -2.84 -4.82
CA ASP A 67 3.20 -3.92 -5.17
C ASP A 67 2.63 -5.29 -4.75
N ARG A 68 2.20 -5.43 -3.48
CA ARG A 68 1.57 -6.67 -3.00
C ARG A 68 0.28 -7.02 -3.75
N THR A 69 -0.52 -6.02 -4.11
CA THR A 69 -1.83 -6.25 -4.76
C THR A 69 -1.67 -6.63 -6.23
N LEU A 70 -0.74 -6.00 -6.95
CA LEU A 70 -0.57 -6.18 -8.39
C LEU A 70 0.37 -7.33 -8.75
N THR A 71 1.28 -7.73 -7.86
CA THR A 71 2.23 -8.83 -8.10
C THR A 71 1.90 -10.09 -7.28
N GLY A 72 0.94 -9.99 -6.36
CA GLY A 72 0.65 -11.02 -5.36
C GLY A 72 -0.39 -12.07 -5.76
N ASP A 73 -1.00 -12.00 -6.94
CA ASP A 73 -1.92 -13.04 -7.41
C ASP A 73 -1.20 -14.14 -8.22
N ALA A 74 -1.91 -15.22 -8.58
CA ALA A 74 -1.31 -16.36 -9.27
C ALA A 74 -0.92 -16.01 -10.72
N ASP A 75 -1.74 -15.20 -11.39
CA ASP A 75 -1.56 -14.82 -12.79
C ASP A 75 -0.37 -13.87 -12.96
N ALA A 76 -0.25 -12.87 -12.09
CA ALA A 76 0.87 -11.95 -12.04
C ALA A 76 2.18 -12.68 -11.76
N ARG A 77 2.17 -13.66 -10.85
CA ARG A 77 3.35 -14.52 -10.61
C ARG A 77 3.70 -15.38 -11.81
N ALA A 78 2.70 -15.99 -12.47
CA ALA A 78 2.91 -16.79 -13.66
C ALA A 78 3.46 -15.95 -14.83
N ALA A 79 3.01 -14.69 -14.94
CA ALA A 79 3.51 -13.72 -15.89
C ALA A 79 4.87 -13.11 -15.50
N GLY A 80 5.42 -13.44 -14.32
CA GLY A 80 6.68 -12.90 -13.83
C GLY A 80 6.63 -11.39 -13.55
N LEU A 81 5.45 -10.84 -13.26
CA LEU A 81 5.30 -9.42 -12.94
C LEU A 81 6.02 -9.11 -11.63
N VAL A 82 6.86 -8.07 -11.68
CA VAL A 82 7.62 -7.59 -10.53
C VAL A 82 7.50 -6.07 -10.44
N GLY A 83 7.42 -5.55 -9.21
CA GLY A 83 7.55 -4.12 -8.96
C GLY A 83 8.92 -3.62 -9.43
N LEU A 84 8.91 -2.51 -10.18
CA LEU A 84 10.11 -1.85 -10.64
C LEU A 84 10.29 -0.54 -9.88
N ASP A 85 11.27 -0.50 -8.98
CA ASP A 85 11.65 0.74 -8.33
C ASP A 85 12.55 1.59 -9.26
N ARG A 86 12.71 2.86 -8.89
CA ARG A 86 13.50 3.81 -9.68
C ARG A 86 14.98 3.36 -9.85
N PRO A 87 15.69 2.88 -8.81
CA PRO A 87 17.05 2.38 -8.98
C PRO A 87 17.15 1.23 -9.97
N ARG A 88 16.24 0.25 -9.91
CA ARG A 88 16.24 -0.90 -10.80
C ARG A 88 15.92 -0.49 -12.23
N LEU A 89 14.96 0.41 -12.43
CA LEU A 89 14.68 0.98 -13.75
C LEU A 89 15.92 1.70 -14.32
N ALA A 90 16.58 2.54 -13.52
CA ALA A 90 17.77 3.25 -13.95
C ALA A 90 18.89 2.29 -14.37
N ALA A 91 19.10 1.21 -13.63
CA ALA A 91 20.08 0.18 -13.97
C ALA A 91 19.72 -0.55 -15.26
N LEU A 92 18.45 -0.91 -15.47
CA LEU A 92 17.99 -1.56 -16.70
C LEU A 92 18.17 -0.65 -17.92
N VAL A 93 17.79 0.62 -17.79
CA VAL A 93 17.96 1.61 -18.87
C VAL A 93 19.44 1.80 -19.18
N ALA A 94 20.30 1.95 -18.16
CA ALA A 94 21.74 2.08 -18.37
C ALA A 94 22.34 0.84 -19.03
N SER A 95 21.89 -0.36 -18.65
CA SER A 95 22.33 -1.61 -19.27
C SER A 95 21.89 -1.70 -20.74
N ALA A 96 20.65 -1.31 -21.06
CA ALA A 96 20.15 -1.34 -22.43
C ALA A 96 20.87 -0.30 -23.32
N LEU A 97 21.20 0.87 -22.78
CA LEU A 97 21.96 1.91 -23.48
C LEU A 97 23.46 1.61 -23.62
N ALA A 98 23.99 0.66 -22.86
CA ALA A 98 25.38 0.21 -22.99
C ALA A 98 25.53 -0.97 -23.97
N ASP A 99 24.43 -1.54 -24.43
CA ASP A 99 24.42 -2.64 -25.39
C ASP A 99 24.36 -2.08 -26.82
N ASP A 100 25.53 -2.01 -27.46
CA ASP A 100 25.66 -1.51 -28.83
C ASP A 100 24.80 -2.30 -29.84
N ALA A 101 24.46 -3.56 -29.56
CA ALA A 101 23.59 -4.36 -30.44
C ALA A 101 22.12 -3.91 -30.38
N LEU A 102 21.69 -3.34 -29.26
CA LEU A 102 20.34 -2.78 -29.04
C LEU A 102 20.20 -1.36 -29.62
N ILE A 103 21.32 -0.64 -29.75
CA ILE A 103 21.38 0.71 -30.35
C ILE A 103 21.61 0.65 -31.87
N ALA A 104 22.14 -0.47 -32.38
CA ALA A 104 22.50 -0.64 -33.79
C ALA A 104 21.34 -0.98 -34.74
N GLU A 105 20.10 -1.12 -34.28
CA GLU A 105 18.92 -1.17 -35.16
C GLU A 105 18.38 0.25 -35.44
N PRO A 106 18.26 0.69 -36.71
CA PRO A 106 17.67 1.98 -37.09
C PRO A 106 16.14 2.02 -36.96
#